data_AF-S3LDQ8-F1
#
_entry.id   AF-S3LDQ8-F1
#
_cell.length_a   1.000
_cell.length_b   1.000
_cell.length_c   1.000
_cell.angle_alpha   90.00
_cell.angle_beta   90.00
_cell.angle_gamma   90.00
#
_symmetry.space_group_name_H-M   'P 1'
#
loop_
_entity.id
_entity.type
_entity.pdbx_description
1 polymer ?
#
loop_
_entity_poly.entity_id
_entity_poly.type
_entity_poly.pdbx_seq_one_letter_code
_entity_poly.pdbx_strand_id
1 'polypeptide(L)'
;MESTKNFSEELAHHIAVQRETFNKQLLPQLQQNYAALGSVVKILRSNLLKKGLVYDDPYKYDSRMTEIKIPSNEAFADSERAAVVGSRLAQYQTMIDFLTNSYQFNCSFLTPQRIASMLALNKTFQWSALNENSTLANTRAIAEICKSLHSVSDTLTGGLLRDSLGHLSKLDTDINKTLRQLARLHREEYKLTVRKNLPPDLTVTQADIASPIKLLKTIKKALAANDEKLPFYHELVMEVIKEDYGPDSEHLQREVLRHLNVTQKEDTKTNKQENMRPVLITGLRILGTTSNHFETCITKLMANQEVVYKSRMTIFTKLLEALRRAFNMAEKKHELTISIKDPISNMQKKEIIVLEDFTDNLAKTIRIFKVLASGTSDLQQRLTGMSNGQLLELLNKYIVICNGYLKTLGGLDDYYKSTDVILRSKMKGIKIELTTVRNAVIKANQCRAEYNASVEEYSNMKELGLIHD
;
A
#
# COMPACT_ATOMS: atom_id res chain seq x y z
N MET A 1 47.46 3.89 -13.64
CA MET A 1 47.90 3.70 -12.24
C MET A 1 47.44 4.86 -11.34
N GLU A 2 47.64 6.13 -11.69
CA GLU A 2 47.08 7.27 -10.92
C GLU A 2 45.54 7.30 -10.91
N SER A 3 44.88 7.07 -12.05
CA SER A 3 43.41 7.00 -12.13
C SER A 3 42.82 5.88 -11.27
N THR A 4 43.43 4.69 -11.26
CA THR A 4 43.00 3.53 -10.47
C THR A 4 43.17 3.73 -8.95
N LYS A 5 44.24 4.43 -8.54
CA LYS A 5 44.44 4.81 -7.13
C LYS A 5 43.37 5.81 -6.68
N ASN A 6 43.08 6.82 -7.49
CA ASN A 6 42.04 7.81 -7.21
C ASN A 6 40.64 7.14 -7.08
N PHE A 7 40.28 6.25 -8.02
CA PHE A 7 39.02 5.49 -7.94
C PHE A 7 38.94 4.61 -6.69
N SER A 8 40.01 3.91 -6.31
CA SER A 8 40.01 3.03 -5.13
C SER A 8 39.83 3.79 -3.82
N GLU A 9 40.39 5.01 -3.73
CA GLU A 9 40.23 5.91 -2.58
C GLU A 9 38.80 6.47 -2.51
N GLU A 10 38.25 6.93 -3.64
CA GLU A 10 36.88 7.43 -3.75
C GLU A 10 35.86 6.32 -3.43
N LEU A 11 36.06 5.11 -3.96
CA LEU A 11 35.26 3.93 -3.67
C LEU A 11 35.29 3.57 -2.18
N ALA A 12 36.47 3.60 -1.54
CA ALA A 12 36.61 3.34 -0.12
C ALA A 12 35.86 4.37 0.73
N HIS A 13 35.90 5.65 0.36
CA HIS A 13 35.14 6.70 1.02
C HIS A 13 33.63 6.47 0.91
N HIS A 14 33.10 6.24 -0.29
CA HIS A 14 31.67 6.00 -0.49
C HIS A 14 31.15 4.75 0.21
N ILE A 15 31.93 3.66 0.21
CA ILE A 15 31.61 2.44 0.97
C ILE A 15 31.53 2.75 2.46
N ALA A 16 32.48 3.51 3.01
CA ALA A 16 32.50 3.86 4.42
C ALA A 16 31.25 4.67 4.82
N VAL A 17 30.89 5.68 4.02
CA VAL A 17 29.68 6.49 4.27
C VAL A 17 28.42 5.63 4.16
N GLN A 18 28.30 4.80 3.12
CA GLN A 18 27.11 3.95 2.95
C GLN A 18 26.98 2.93 4.08
N ARG A 19 28.09 2.33 4.54
CA ARG A 19 28.11 1.44 5.71
C ARG A 19 27.61 2.16 6.96
N GLU A 20 27.99 3.41 7.16
CA GLU A 20 27.50 4.23 8.27
C GLU A 20 25.99 4.49 8.16
N THR A 21 25.50 4.88 6.98
CA THR A 21 24.05 5.04 6.70
C THR A 21 23.27 3.75 6.98
N PHE A 22 23.79 2.59 6.55
CA PHE A 22 23.16 1.31 6.84
C PHE A 22 23.06 1.06 8.34
N ASN A 23 24.16 1.18 9.07
CA ASN A 23 24.16 0.89 10.50
C ASN A 23 23.32 1.88 11.32
N LYS A 24 23.30 3.17 10.95
CA LYS A 24 22.57 4.20 11.70
C LYS A 24 21.08 4.28 11.37
N GLN A 25 20.69 4.00 10.13
CA GLN A 25 19.34 4.28 9.64
C GLN A 25 18.66 3.06 9.00
N LEU A 26 19.25 2.50 7.95
CA LEU A 26 18.54 1.50 7.12
C LEU A 26 18.37 0.15 7.81
N LEU A 27 19.36 -0.32 8.56
CA LEU A 27 19.30 -1.62 9.24
C LEU A 27 18.42 -1.60 10.50
N PRO A 28 18.42 -0.54 11.34
CA PRO A 28 17.40 -0.36 12.37
C PRO A 28 15.99 -0.35 11.78
N GLN A 29 15.77 0.38 10.68
CA GLN A 29 14.47 0.38 9.98
C GLN A 29 14.12 -1.02 9.44
N LEU A 30 15.09 -1.75 8.90
CA LEU A 30 14.90 -3.11 8.42
C LEU A 30 14.44 -4.05 9.55
N GLN A 31 15.02 -3.92 10.75
CA GLN A 31 14.58 -4.67 11.92
C GLN A 31 13.13 -4.35 12.30
N GLN A 32 12.77 -3.07 12.33
CA GLN A 32 11.39 -2.63 12.58
C GLN A 32 10.42 -3.18 11.52
N ASN A 33 10.82 -3.16 10.25
CA ASN A 33 10.01 -3.70 9.16
C ASN A 33 9.78 -5.21 9.32
N TYR A 34 10.80 -5.97 9.77
CA TYR A 34 10.63 -7.39 10.08
C TYR A 34 9.72 -7.64 11.29
N ALA A 35 9.84 -6.83 12.35
CA ALA A 35 8.93 -6.91 13.51
C ALA A 35 7.46 -6.62 13.11
N ALA A 36 7.25 -5.62 12.26
CA ALA A 36 5.95 -5.30 11.69
C ALA A 36 5.43 -6.44 10.80
N LEU A 37 6.29 -7.01 9.95
CA LEU A 37 5.94 -8.14 9.08
C LEU A 37 5.47 -9.33 9.94
N GLY A 38 6.23 -9.70 10.97
CA GLY A 38 5.87 -10.78 11.90
C GLY A 38 4.52 -10.54 12.57
N SER A 39 4.25 -9.30 13.00
CA SER A 39 2.98 -8.91 13.61
C SER A 39 1.80 -9.05 12.64
N VAL A 40 1.94 -8.59 11.39
CA VAL A 40 0.87 -8.68 10.39
C VAL A 40 0.66 -10.13 9.94
N VAL A 41 1.73 -10.92 9.79
CA VAL A 41 1.63 -12.37 9.51
C VAL A 41 0.88 -13.09 10.63
N LYS A 42 1.18 -12.77 11.90
CA LYS A 42 0.48 -13.35 13.05
C LYS A 42 -1.02 -13.00 13.05
N ILE A 43 -1.38 -11.77 12.72
CA ILE A 43 -2.78 -11.33 12.59
C ILE A 43 -3.47 -12.11 11.46
N LEU A 44 -2.85 -12.16 10.28
CA LEU A 44 -3.35 -12.92 9.13
C LEU A 44 -3.60 -14.38 9.51
N ARG A 45 -2.58 -15.07 10.04
CA ARG A 45 -2.65 -16.48 10.44
C ARG A 45 -3.76 -16.72 11.47
N SER A 46 -3.87 -15.86 12.49
CA SER A 46 -4.92 -15.96 13.51
C SER A 46 -6.32 -15.87 12.91
N ASN A 47 -6.52 -15.00 11.92
CA ASN A 47 -7.80 -14.88 11.21
C ASN A 47 -8.08 -16.10 10.34
N LEU A 48 -7.08 -16.64 9.64
CA LEU A 48 -7.23 -17.86 8.83
C LEU A 48 -7.59 -19.08 9.70
N LEU A 49 -6.95 -19.22 10.87
CA LEU A 49 -7.26 -20.28 11.85
C LEU A 49 -8.69 -20.18 12.37
N LYS A 50 -9.11 -18.97 12.79
CA LYS A 50 -10.49 -18.73 13.30
C LYS A 50 -11.57 -19.06 12.27
N LYS A 51 -11.27 -18.92 10.98
CA LYS A 51 -12.18 -19.24 9.87
C LYS A 51 -12.05 -20.70 9.39
N GLY A 52 -11.15 -21.49 9.97
CA GLY A 52 -10.94 -22.89 9.59
C GLY A 52 -10.31 -23.08 8.19
N LEU A 53 -9.66 -22.04 7.65
CA LEU A 53 -9.06 -22.06 6.31
C LEU A 53 -7.66 -22.65 6.28
N VAL A 54 -7.00 -22.65 7.43
CA VAL A 54 -5.74 -23.33 7.69
C VAL A 54 -5.86 -24.04 9.03
N TYR A 55 -5.05 -25.07 9.24
CA TYR A 55 -4.98 -25.79 10.50
C TYR A 55 -3.73 -25.39 11.28
N ASP A 56 -3.81 -25.46 12.61
CA ASP A 56 -2.66 -25.18 13.47
C ASP A 56 -1.60 -26.27 13.29
N ASP A 57 -0.34 -25.93 13.54
CA ASP A 57 0.75 -26.90 13.50
C ASP A 57 0.79 -27.64 14.86
N PRO A 58 0.51 -28.95 14.92
CA PRO A 58 0.57 -29.69 16.16
C PRO A 58 2.00 -29.81 16.70
N TYR A 59 3.02 -29.58 15.86
CA TYR A 59 4.41 -29.61 16.26
C TYR A 59 4.87 -28.19 16.59
N LYS A 60 4.98 -27.89 17.89
CA LYS A 60 5.69 -26.68 18.33
C LYS A 60 7.14 -26.82 17.87
N TYR A 61 7.60 -25.87 17.04
CA TYR A 61 9.01 -25.70 16.71
C TYR A 61 9.79 -25.24 17.95
N ASP A 62 9.88 -26.12 18.95
CA ASP A 62 10.61 -25.89 20.19
C ASP A 62 11.98 -26.55 20.03
N SER A 63 12.99 -25.76 19.67
CA SER A 63 14.40 -26.16 19.77
C SER A 63 15.28 -24.99 19.36
N ARG A 64 16.10 -24.52 20.32
CA ARG A 64 17.28 -23.64 20.18
C ARG A 64 17.66 -23.35 18.72
N MET A 65 17.02 -22.35 18.13
CA MET A 65 17.28 -21.97 16.76
C MET A 65 18.58 -21.19 16.72
N THR A 66 19.54 -21.65 15.91
CA THR A 66 20.81 -20.95 15.70
C THR A 66 20.84 -20.25 14.34
N GLU A 67 20.03 -20.71 13.38
CA GLU A 67 20.00 -20.25 12.00
C GLU A 67 18.57 -20.28 11.42
N ILE A 68 18.35 -19.48 10.38
CA ILE A 68 17.08 -19.43 9.62
C ILE A 68 16.85 -20.77 8.92
N LYS A 69 15.70 -21.40 9.20
CA LYS A 69 15.20 -22.59 8.50
C LYS A 69 14.11 -22.20 7.52
N ILE A 70 14.32 -22.42 6.24
CA ILE A 70 13.36 -22.01 5.20
C ILE A 70 12.22 -23.04 5.14
N PRO A 71 10.94 -22.62 5.24
CA PRO A 71 9.81 -23.53 5.04
C PRO A 71 9.80 -24.13 3.64
N SER A 72 9.37 -25.38 3.51
CA SER A 72 9.27 -26.07 2.21
C SER A 72 8.37 -25.31 1.24
N ASN A 73 8.70 -25.36 -0.05
CA ASN A 73 7.87 -24.84 -1.14
C ASN A 73 7.50 -25.94 -2.15
N GLU A 74 7.58 -27.20 -1.72
CA GLU A 74 7.15 -28.34 -2.53
C GLU A 74 5.64 -28.26 -2.81
N ALA A 75 5.23 -28.79 -3.95
CA ALA A 75 3.83 -28.95 -4.30
C ALA A 75 3.14 -29.92 -3.33
N PHE A 76 1.84 -29.72 -3.13
CA PHE A 76 1.00 -30.53 -2.25
C PHE A 76 -0.38 -30.69 -2.89
N ALA A 77 -1.13 -31.70 -2.44
CA ALA A 77 -2.48 -31.94 -2.91
C ALA A 77 -3.47 -30.94 -2.31
N ASP A 78 -4.54 -30.61 -3.05
CA ASP A 78 -5.55 -29.66 -2.60
C ASP A 78 -6.24 -30.06 -1.28
N SER A 79 -6.40 -31.37 -1.04
CA SER A 79 -6.97 -31.92 0.19
C SER A 79 -6.13 -31.63 1.44
N GLU A 80 -4.83 -31.40 1.27
CA GLU A 80 -3.87 -31.18 2.37
C GLU A 80 -3.55 -29.69 2.56
N ARG A 81 -4.05 -28.82 1.66
CA ARG A 81 -3.74 -27.39 1.60
C ARG A 81 -3.84 -26.69 2.95
N ALA A 82 -4.94 -26.87 3.66
CA ALA A 82 -5.18 -26.21 4.95
C ALA A 82 -4.11 -26.58 5.99
N ALA A 83 -3.70 -27.85 6.03
CA ALA A 83 -2.67 -28.35 6.94
C ALA A 83 -1.27 -27.87 6.53
N VAL A 84 -0.90 -28.06 5.26
CA VAL A 84 0.44 -27.73 4.74
C VAL A 84 0.69 -26.21 4.81
N VAL A 85 -0.26 -25.40 4.36
CA VAL A 85 -0.14 -23.93 4.41
C VAL A 85 -0.14 -23.44 5.86
N GLY A 86 -0.97 -24.02 6.73
CA GLY A 86 -1.01 -23.69 8.15
C GLY A 86 0.32 -23.91 8.87
N SER A 87 0.95 -25.07 8.65
CA SER A 87 2.28 -25.39 9.17
C SER A 87 3.37 -24.49 8.58
N ARG A 88 3.40 -24.31 7.25
CA ARG A 88 4.40 -23.44 6.60
C ARG A 88 4.29 -21.98 7.05
N LEU A 89 3.08 -21.46 7.26
CA LEU A 89 2.86 -20.13 7.85
C LEU A 89 3.35 -20.05 9.30
N ALA A 90 3.09 -21.10 10.10
CA ALA A 90 3.56 -21.15 11.49
C ALA A 90 5.09 -21.15 11.57
N GLN A 91 5.75 -21.96 10.73
CA GLN A 91 7.20 -22.00 10.61
C GLN A 91 7.76 -20.65 10.14
N TYR A 92 7.17 -20.07 9.09
CA TYR A 92 7.56 -18.76 8.57
C TYR A 92 7.47 -17.67 9.63
N GLN A 93 6.36 -17.60 10.37
CA GLN A 93 6.18 -16.67 11.47
C GLN A 93 7.26 -16.87 12.54
N THR A 94 7.52 -18.12 12.94
CA THR A 94 8.54 -18.46 13.93
C THR A 94 9.93 -18.01 13.47
N MET A 95 10.26 -18.15 12.19
CA MET A 95 11.54 -17.67 11.65
C MET A 95 11.66 -16.16 11.62
N ILE A 96 10.58 -15.42 11.34
CA ILE A 96 10.58 -13.95 11.44
C ILE A 96 10.79 -13.51 12.89
N ASP A 97 10.11 -14.17 13.83
CA ASP A 97 10.26 -13.89 15.26
C ASP A 97 11.70 -14.18 15.73
N PHE A 98 12.28 -15.31 15.31
CA PHE A 98 13.69 -15.63 15.58
C PHE A 98 14.64 -14.57 15.01
N LEU A 99 14.48 -14.22 13.74
CA LEU A 99 15.30 -13.22 13.05
C LEU A 99 15.24 -11.86 13.77
N THR A 100 14.05 -11.43 14.19
CA THR A 100 13.87 -10.12 14.85
C THR A 100 14.53 -10.07 16.23
N ASN A 101 14.50 -11.19 16.96
CA ASN A 101 14.96 -11.26 18.36
C ASN A 101 16.41 -11.74 18.52
N SER A 102 16.94 -12.50 17.56
CA SER A 102 18.25 -13.17 17.68
C SER A 102 19.32 -12.62 16.74
N TYR A 103 18.95 -11.93 15.65
CA TYR A 103 19.94 -11.36 14.73
C TYR A 103 20.29 -9.93 15.14
N GLN A 104 21.55 -9.56 14.94
CA GLN A 104 21.98 -8.17 15.01
C GLN A 104 21.87 -7.53 13.62
N PHE A 105 21.23 -6.37 13.55
CA PHE A 105 21.04 -5.64 12.30
C PHE A 105 22.16 -4.62 12.09
N ASN A 106 23.36 -5.13 11.80
CA ASN A 106 24.52 -4.32 11.42
C ASN A 106 25.28 -5.00 10.27
N CYS A 107 26.06 -4.21 9.51
CA CYS A 107 26.82 -4.71 8.35
C CYS A 107 27.82 -5.81 8.71
N SER A 108 28.37 -5.83 9.92
CA SER A 108 29.34 -6.84 10.34
C SER A 108 28.69 -8.19 10.60
N PHE A 109 27.47 -8.19 11.15
CA PHE A 109 26.73 -9.40 11.49
C PHE A 109 25.94 -9.96 10.30
N LEU A 110 25.35 -9.09 9.47
CA LEU A 110 24.55 -9.50 8.31
C LEU A 110 25.44 -9.84 7.11
N THR A 111 26.17 -10.95 7.19
CA THR A 111 27.03 -11.44 6.11
C THR A 111 26.23 -11.78 4.84
N PRO A 112 26.89 -11.86 3.66
CA PRO A 112 26.22 -12.27 2.41
C PRO A 112 25.42 -13.57 2.52
N GLN A 113 25.93 -14.55 3.28
CA GLN A 113 25.23 -15.81 3.52
C GLN A 113 23.94 -15.59 4.32
N ARG A 114 23.98 -14.78 5.39
CA ARG A 114 22.80 -14.46 6.20
C ARG A 114 21.78 -13.66 5.39
N ILE A 115 22.22 -12.70 4.58
CA ILE A 115 21.35 -11.94 3.67
C ILE A 115 20.67 -12.89 2.68
N ALA A 116 21.40 -13.85 2.10
CA ALA A 116 20.82 -14.85 1.21
C ALA A 116 19.76 -15.70 1.92
N SER A 117 20.00 -16.14 3.16
CA SER A 117 19.01 -16.87 3.96
C SER A 117 17.78 -16.02 4.27
N MET A 118 17.93 -14.73 4.58
CA MET A 118 16.83 -13.80 4.80
C MET A 118 15.99 -13.59 3.52
N LEU A 119 16.66 -13.39 2.38
CA LEU A 119 15.98 -13.28 1.08
C LEU A 119 15.26 -14.57 0.71
N ALA A 120 15.82 -15.73 1.02
CA ALA A 120 15.20 -17.02 0.77
C ALA A 120 13.98 -17.25 1.67
N LEU A 121 14.05 -16.84 2.94
CA LEU A 121 12.90 -16.81 3.84
C LEU A 121 11.78 -15.92 3.29
N ASN A 122 12.09 -14.69 2.86
CA ASN A 122 11.09 -13.79 2.29
C ASN A 122 10.41 -14.38 1.04
N LYS A 123 11.14 -15.18 0.24
CA LYS A 123 10.59 -15.86 -0.94
C LYS A 123 9.62 -16.99 -0.62
N THR A 124 9.52 -17.46 0.63
CA THR A 124 8.56 -18.50 1.01
C THR A 124 7.12 -18.07 0.71
N PHE A 125 6.79 -16.80 0.94
CA PHE A 125 5.51 -16.19 0.58
C PHE A 125 5.78 -14.84 -0.07
N GLN A 126 5.52 -14.71 -1.38
CA GLN A 126 5.73 -13.46 -2.10
C GLN A 126 4.53 -12.53 -1.93
N TRP A 127 4.51 -11.78 -0.82
CA TRP A 127 3.40 -10.90 -0.48
C TRP A 127 3.22 -9.76 -1.49
N SER A 128 4.32 -9.21 -2.02
CA SER A 128 4.26 -8.14 -3.01
C SER A 128 3.76 -8.60 -4.39
N ALA A 129 3.83 -9.91 -4.67
CA ALA A 129 3.48 -10.53 -5.96
C ALA A 129 2.44 -11.64 -5.79
N LEU A 130 1.55 -11.50 -4.81
CA LEU A 130 0.56 -12.50 -4.47
C LEU A 130 -0.39 -12.74 -5.65
N ASN A 131 -0.37 -13.95 -6.21
CA ASN A 131 -1.13 -14.32 -7.39
C ASN A 131 -1.46 -15.83 -7.38
N GLU A 132 -2.69 -16.18 -7.76
CA GLU A 132 -3.17 -17.56 -7.92
C GLU A 132 -2.38 -18.32 -9.00
N ASN A 133 -1.87 -17.63 -10.01
CA ASN A 133 -1.08 -18.24 -11.08
C ASN A 133 0.42 -18.34 -10.75
N SER A 134 0.82 -18.12 -9.49
CA SER A 134 2.23 -18.19 -9.08
C SER A 134 2.79 -19.61 -9.30
N THR A 135 4.04 -19.70 -9.76
CA THR A 135 4.77 -20.97 -9.83
C THR A 135 5.16 -21.49 -8.44
N LEU A 136 5.15 -20.63 -7.42
CA LEU A 136 5.44 -21.01 -6.03
C LEU A 136 4.18 -21.53 -5.34
N ALA A 137 4.23 -22.79 -4.88
CA ALA A 137 3.09 -23.48 -4.27
C ALA A 137 2.50 -22.70 -3.09
N ASN A 138 3.36 -22.16 -2.22
CA ASN A 138 2.94 -21.39 -1.04
C ASN A 138 2.22 -20.08 -1.39
N THR A 139 2.75 -19.35 -2.38
CA THR A 139 2.19 -18.05 -2.79
C THR A 139 0.84 -18.24 -3.48
N ARG A 140 0.75 -19.23 -4.39
CA ARG A 140 -0.51 -19.60 -5.04
C ARG A 140 -1.57 -20.02 -4.03
N ALA A 141 -1.24 -20.90 -3.10
CA ALA A 141 -2.21 -21.41 -2.13
C ALA A 141 -2.73 -20.32 -1.18
N ILE A 142 -1.88 -19.41 -0.72
CA ILE A 142 -2.33 -18.24 0.06
C ILE A 142 -3.22 -17.33 -0.78
N ALA A 143 -2.88 -17.08 -2.04
CA ALA A 143 -3.72 -16.27 -2.92
C ALA A 143 -5.12 -16.87 -3.10
N GLU A 144 -5.21 -18.19 -3.29
CA GLU A 144 -6.48 -18.92 -3.39
C GLU A 144 -7.29 -18.88 -2.08
N ILE A 145 -6.64 -19.06 -0.93
CA ILE A 145 -7.27 -18.91 0.40
C ILE A 145 -7.78 -17.48 0.60
N CYS A 146 -7.00 -16.48 0.19
CA CYS A 146 -7.43 -15.09 0.27
C CYS A 146 -8.63 -14.81 -0.65
N LYS A 147 -8.68 -15.40 -1.84
CA LYS A 147 -9.83 -15.26 -2.75
C LYS A 147 -11.11 -15.88 -2.19
N SER A 148 -11.02 -17.04 -1.54
CA SER A 148 -12.21 -17.66 -0.92
C SER A 148 -12.77 -16.84 0.25
N LEU A 149 -11.95 -16.01 0.89
CA LEU A 149 -12.41 -15.05 1.91
C LEU A 149 -13.22 -13.88 1.33
N HIS A 150 -12.96 -13.48 0.08
CA HIS A 150 -13.69 -12.38 -0.57
C HIS A 150 -15.11 -12.76 -0.97
N SER A 151 -15.44 -14.05 -1.06
CA SER A 151 -16.80 -14.52 -1.41
C SER A 151 -17.72 -14.65 -0.19
N VAL A 152 -17.19 -14.61 1.04
CA VAL A 152 -17.98 -14.72 2.27
C VAL A 152 -18.42 -13.33 2.74
N SER A 153 -19.72 -13.13 2.96
CA SER A 153 -20.43 -11.86 3.23
C SER A 153 -19.99 -11.03 4.46
N ASP A 154 -18.91 -11.39 5.14
CA ASP A 154 -18.39 -10.73 6.34
C ASP A 154 -17.50 -9.54 5.98
N THR A 155 -18.14 -8.40 5.73
CA THR A 155 -17.49 -7.15 5.25
C THR A 155 -16.37 -6.62 6.17
N LEU A 156 -16.43 -6.90 7.48
CA LEU A 156 -15.40 -6.47 8.44
C LEU A 156 -14.13 -7.32 8.31
N THR A 157 -14.28 -8.65 8.29
CA THR A 157 -13.15 -9.56 8.15
C THR A 157 -12.47 -9.43 6.78
N GLY A 158 -13.26 -9.21 5.71
CA GLY A 158 -12.71 -8.96 4.37
C GLY A 158 -11.91 -7.66 4.28
N GLY A 159 -12.35 -6.59 4.96
CA GLY A 159 -11.60 -5.33 5.05
C GLY A 159 -10.26 -5.49 5.77
N LEU A 160 -10.28 -6.08 6.97
CA LEU A 160 -9.07 -6.34 7.77
C LEU A 160 -8.07 -7.23 7.04
N LEU A 161 -8.54 -8.24 6.31
CA LEU A 161 -7.69 -9.10 5.49
C LEU A 161 -7.00 -8.31 4.38
N ARG A 162 -7.76 -7.50 3.62
CA ARG A 162 -7.20 -6.68 2.54
C ARG A 162 -6.16 -5.70 3.05
N ASP A 163 -6.43 -5.05 4.18
CA ASP A 163 -5.50 -4.10 4.79
C ASP A 163 -4.23 -4.83 5.25
N SER A 164 -4.37 -6.02 5.85
CA SER A 164 -3.23 -6.87 6.21
C SER A 164 -2.39 -7.25 4.99
N LEU A 165 -3.01 -7.68 3.89
CA LEU A 165 -2.32 -8.03 2.65
C LEU A 165 -1.61 -6.81 2.02
N GLY A 166 -2.23 -5.63 2.06
CA GLY A 166 -1.61 -4.38 1.63
C GLY A 166 -0.36 -4.04 2.44
N HIS A 167 -0.44 -4.18 3.76
CA HIS A 167 0.72 -3.97 4.65
C HIS A 167 1.82 -4.99 4.40
N LEU A 168 1.49 -6.28 4.24
CA LEU A 168 2.46 -7.33 3.91
C LEU A 168 3.17 -7.04 2.59
N SER A 169 2.45 -6.63 1.55
CA SER A 169 3.01 -6.28 0.24
C SER A 169 4.01 -5.12 0.32
N LYS A 170 3.67 -4.05 1.06
CA LYS A 170 4.55 -2.90 1.28
C LYS A 170 5.82 -3.31 2.03
N LEU A 171 5.67 -3.99 3.17
CA LEU A 171 6.78 -4.43 4.01
C LEU A 171 7.71 -5.39 3.25
N ASP A 172 7.16 -6.35 2.51
CA ASP A 172 7.93 -7.28 1.68
C ASP A 172 8.78 -6.52 0.63
N THR A 173 8.21 -5.52 -0.02
CA THR A 173 8.92 -4.67 -0.99
C THR A 173 10.08 -3.92 -0.33
N ASP A 174 9.83 -3.24 0.79
CA ASP A 174 10.82 -2.40 1.49
C ASP A 174 11.96 -3.23 2.09
N ILE A 175 11.64 -4.38 2.70
CA ILE A 175 12.61 -5.34 3.24
C ILE A 175 13.51 -5.85 2.11
N ASN A 176 12.93 -6.33 1.01
CA ASN A 176 13.71 -6.86 -0.11
C ASN A 176 14.56 -5.78 -0.79
N LYS A 177 14.07 -4.53 -0.90
CA LYS A 177 14.86 -3.40 -1.41
C LYS A 177 16.11 -3.21 -0.56
N THR A 178 15.94 -3.09 0.76
CA THR A 178 17.03 -2.83 1.71
C THR A 178 18.06 -3.97 1.73
N LEU A 179 17.62 -5.23 1.74
CA LEU A 179 18.51 -6.39 1.70
C LEU A 179 19.32 -6.47 0.40
N ARG A 180 18.72 -6.14 -0.75
CA ARG A 180 19.44 -6.09 -2.03
C ARG A 180 20.47 -4.97 -2.06
N GLN A 181 20.15 -3.81 -1.48
CA GLN A 181 21.12 -2.72 -1.35
C GLN A 181 22.29 -3.13 -0.44
N LEU A 182 22.02 -3.79 0.69
CA LEU A 182 23.06 -4.30 1.59
C LEU A 182 23.94 -5.36 0.92
N ALA A 183 23.34 -6.28 0.16
CA ALA A 183 24.09 -7.28 -0.62
C ALA A 183 25.02 -6.63 -1.65
N ARG A 184 24.60 -5.52 -2.27
CA ARG A 184 25.44 -4.74 -3.19
C ARG A 184 26.61 -4.09 -2.45
N LEU A 185 26.36 -3.46 -1.29
CA LEU A 185 27.44 -2.90 -0.47
C LEU A 185 28.51 -3.95 -0.16
N HIS A 186 28.12 -5.17 0.25
CA HIS A 186 29.09 -6.25 0.49
C HIS A 186 29.84 -6.71 -0.77
N ARG A 187 29.19 -6.68 -1.94
CA ARG A 187 29.87 -6.96 -3.22
C ARG A 187 30.97 -5.93 -3.48
N GLU A 188 30.68 -4.64 -3.26
CA GLU A 188 31.64 -3.55 -3.43
C GLU A 188 32.75 -3.59 -2.38
N GLU A 189 32.46 -3.92 -1.13
CA GLU A 189 33.46 -4.15 -0.07
C GLU A 189 34.42 -5.28 -0.43
N TYR A 190 33.90 -6.39 -0.98
CA TYR A 190 34.72 -7.49 -1.48
C TYR A 190 35.61 -7.04 -2.64
N LYS A 191 35.06 -6.34 -3.64
CA LYS A 191 35.83 -5.84 -4.79
C LYS A 191 36.94 -4.88 -4.36
N LEU A 192 36.68 -3.98 -3.41
CA LEU A 192 37.69 -3.10 -2.83
C LEU A 192 38.79 -3.90 -2.11
N THR A 193 38.42 -4.97 -1.39
CA THR A 193 39.39 -5.86 -0.72
C THR A 193 40.27 -6.57 -1.73
N VAL A 194 39.71 -7.04 -2.87
CA VAL A 194 40.50 -7.61 -3.96
C VAL A 194 41.50 -6.59 -4.50
N ARG A 195 41.07 -5.35 -4.78
CA ARG A 195 41.94 -4.26 -5.28
C ARG A 195 43.14 -3.99 -4.38
N LYS A 196 42.90 -3.91 -3.07
CA LYS A 196 43.97 -3.69 -2.07
C LYS A 196 45.00 -4.81 -2.01
N ASN A 197 44.64 -6.00 -2.49
CA ASN A 197 45.48 -7.19 -2.48
C ASN A 197 45.96 -7.63 -3.87
N LEU A 198 45.73 -6.82 -4.91
CA LEU A 198 46.30 -7.10 -6.22
C LEU A 198 47.83 -6.91 -6.17
N PRO A 199 48.60 -7.72 -6.92
CA PRO A 199 50.05 -7.52 -7.01
C PRO A 199 50.37 -6.12 -7.54
N PRO A 200 51.33 -5.38 -6.95
CA PRO A 200 51.67 -4.03 -7.37
C PRO A 200 52.19 -3.96 -8.82
N ASP A 201 52.87 -5.01 -9.26
CA ASP A 201 53.43 -5.13 -10.62
C ASP A 201 52.49 -5.87 -11.59
N LEU A 202 51.21 -6.00 -11.24
CA LEU A 202 50.24 -6.70 -12.09
C LEU A 202 50.03 -5.93 -13.42
N THR A 203 50.43 -6.56 -14.51
CA THR A 203 50.10 -6.13 -15.87
C THR A 203 48.98 -7.00 -16.42
N VAL A 204 47.93 -6.35 -16.93
CA VAL A 204 46.77 -7.02 -17.53
C VAL A 204 46.66 -6.57 -18.98
N THR A 205 46.67 -7.53 -19.91
CA THR A 205 46.46 -7.26 -21.33
C THR A 205 45.02 -7.60 -21.75
N GLN A 206 44.58 -7.08 -22.90
CA GLN A 206 43.25 -7.40 -23.43
C GLN A 206 43.07 -8.91 -23.70
N ALA A 207 44.16 -9.61 -24.05
CA ALA A 207 44.15 -11.06 -24.24
C ALA A 207 43.92 -11.80 -22.91
N ASP A 208 44.43 -11.27 -21.79
CA ASP A 208 44.19 -11.83 -20.46
C ASP A 208 42.73 -11.63 -20.02
N ILE A 209 42.09 -10.54 -20.44
CA ILE A 209 40.66 -10.31 -20.17
C ILE A 209 39.79 -11.27 -21.00
N ALA A 210 40.16 -11.53 -22.25
CA ALA A 210 39.47 -12.46 -23.14
C ALA A 210 39.67 -13.94 -22.73
N SER A 211 40.84 -14.29 -22.18
CA SER A 211 41.18 -15.64 -21.72
C SER A 211 41.83 -15.63 -20.32
N PRO A 212 41.02 -15.49 -19.25
CA PRO A 212 41.53 -15.10 -17.93
C PRO A 212 42.11 -16.24 -17.08
N ILE A 213 42.27 -17.45 -17.61
CA ILE A 213 42.66 -18.64 -16.83
C ILE A 213 43.98 -18.41 -16.06
N LYS A 214 45.01 -17.89 -16.75
CA LYS A 214 46.33 -17.63 -16.14
C LYS A 214 46.30 -16.44 -15.17
N LEU A 215 45.59 -15.38 -15.55
CA LEU A 215 45.43 -14.17 -14.73
C LEU A 215 44.74 -14.50 -13.40
N LEU A 216 43.62 -15.24 -13.45
CA LEU A 216 42.86 -15.63 -12.27
C LEU A 216 43.64 -16.55 -11.34
N LYS A 217 44.46 -17.46 -11.88
CA LYS A 217 45.33 -18.31 -11.06
C LYS A 217 46.37 -17.48 -10.31
N THR A 218 46.90 -16.44 -10.95
CA THR A 218 47.86 -15.50 -10.35
C THR A 218 47.20 -14.67 -9.26
N ILE A 219 46.03 -14.08 -9.53
CA ILE A 219 45.27 -13.30 -8.55
C ILE A 219 44.84 -14.19 -7.37
N LYS A 220 44.36 -15.41 -7.62
CA LYS A 220 43.99 -16.34 -6.55
C LYS A 220 45.16 -16.66 -5.63
N LYS A 221 46.36 -16.84 -6.18
CA LYS A 221 47.59 -17.07 -5.39
C LYS A 221 47.96 -15.84 -4.56
N ALA A 222 47.84 -14.64 -5.14
CA ALA A 222 48.11 -13.39 -4.43
C ALA A 222 47.13 -13.14 -3.28
N LEU A 223 45.82 -13.34 -3.53
CA LEU A 223 44.79 -13.21 -2.51
C LEU A 223 44.99 -14.22 -1.37
N ALA A 224 45.26 -15.49 -1.68
CA ALA A 224 45.51 -16.52 -0.67
C ALA A 224 46.79 -16.27 0.15
N ALA A 225 47.79 -15.59 -0.42
CA ALA A 225 49.02 -15.25 0.29
C ALA A 225 48.82 -14.10 1.30
N ASN A 226 47.89 -13.18 1.03
CA ASN A 226 47.60 -12.05 1.92
C ASN A 226 46.48 -12.36 2.93
N ASP A 227 45.48 -13.16 2.54
CA ASP A 227 44.39 -13.60 3.41
C ASP A 227 43.87 -14.98 2.98
N GLU A 228 44.31 -16.03 3.68
CA GLU A 228 43.94 -17.42 3.40
C GLU A 228 42.42 -17.69 3.60
N LYS A 229 41.72 -16.84 4.35
CA LYS A 229 40.28 -17.01 4.64
C LYS A 229 39.38 -16.27 3.64
N LEU A 230 39.92 -15.44 2.75
CA LEU A 230 39.13 -14.69 1.78
C LEU A 230 38.58 -15.63 0.69
N PRO A 231 37.25 -15.78 0.55
CA PRO A 231 36.68 -16.64 -0.48
C PRO A 231 36.95 -16.07 -1.88
N PHE A 232 37.32 -16.94 -2.83
CA PHE A 232 37.63 -16.53 -4.19
C PHE A 232 36.38 -16.57 -5.10
N TYR A 233 35.74 -15.43 -5.30
CA TYR A 233 34.60 -15.30 -6.22
C TYR A 233 35.06 -14.90 -7.62
N HIS A 234 35.11 -15.88 -8.54
CA HIS A 234 35.56 -15.69 -9.92
C HIS A 234 34.91 -14.48 -10.61
N GLU A 235 33.58 -14.40 -10.59
CA GLU A 235 32.81 -13.33 -11.24
C GLU A 235 33.17 -11.93 -10.71
N LEU A 236 33.33 -11.79 -9.39
CA LEU A 236 33.64 -10.50 -8.75
C LEU A 236 35.08 -10.07 -9.01
N VAL A 237 36.01 -11.02 -9.05
CA VAL A 237 37.40 -10.75 -9.42
C VAL A 237 37.46 -10.31 -10.89
N MET A 238 36.73 -10.98 -11.78
CA MET A 238 36.66 -10.57 -13.19
C MET A 238 36.02 -9.20 -13.37
N GLU A 239 35.03 -8.85 -12.55
CA GLU A 239 34.43 -7.51 -12.54
C GLU A 239 35.46 -6.45 -12.14
N VAL A 240 36.27 -6.68 -11.10
CA VAL A 240 37.39 -5.78 -10.72
C VAL A 240 38.36 -5.59 -11.88
N ILE A 241 38.75 -6.68 -12.55
CA ILE A 241 39.68 -6.61 -13.69
C ILE A 241 39.08 -5.81 -14.85
N LYS A 242 37.79 -5.98 -15.16
CA LYS A 242 37.11 -5.20 -16.20
C LYS A 242 36.97 -3.72 -15.82
N GLU A 243 36.65 -3.43 -14.56
CA GLU A 243 36.54 -2.07 -14.02
C GLU A 243 37.87 -1.33 -14.03
N ASP A 244 39.00 -2.02 -13.81
CA ASP A 244 40.31 -1.36 -13.63
C ASP A 244 41.18 -1.40 -14.90
N TYR A 245 41.02 -2.41 -15.76
CA TYR A 245 41.89 -2.66 -16.92
C TYR A 245 41.12 -2.84 -18.24
N GLY A 246 39.79 -2.85 -18.21
CA GLY A 246 38.96 -3.00 -19.40
C GLY A 246 38.91 -1.74 -20.27
N PRO A 247 38.49 -1.86 -21.55
CA PRO A 247 38.36 -0.73 -22.47
C PRO A 247 37.30 0.29 -22.01
N ASP A 248 36.28 -0.17 -21.26
CA ASP A 248 35.18 0.65 -20.71
C ASP A 248 35.37 0.99 -19.22
N SER A 249 36.59 0.89 -18.70
CA SER A 249 36.92 1.06 -17.27
C SER A 249 36.35 2.35 -16.66
N GLU A 250 36.57 3.51 -17.30
CA GLU A 250 36.05 4.80 -16.80
C GLU A 250 34.51 4.87 -16.73
N HIS A 251 33.81 4.18 -17.64
CA HIS A 251 32.36 4.12 -17.61
C HIS A 251 31.88 3.23 -16.45
N LEU A 252 32.48 2.05 -16.30
CA LEU A 252 32.13 1.09 -15.25
C LEU A 252 32.41 1.65 -13.86
N GLN A 253 33.56 2.31 -13.66
CA GLN A 253 33.93 2.96 -12.40
C GLN A 253 32.91 4.06 -12.02
N ARG A 254 32.52 4.91 -12.97
CA ARG A 254 31.49 5.93 -12.74
C ARG A 254 30.13 5.31 -12.42
N GLU A 255 29.77 4.21 -13.05
CA GLU A 255 28.52 3.50 -12.77
C GLU A 255 28.50 2.94 -11.34
N VAL A 256 29.60 2.34 -10.88
CA VAL A 256 29.77 1.87 -9.50
C VAL A 256 29.59 3.02 -8.50
N LEU A 257 30.32 4.13 -8.68
CA LEU A 257 30.21 5.30 -7.80
C LEU A 257 28.81 5.91 -7.82
N ARG A 258 28.18 5.99 -9.00
CA ARG A 258 26.80 6.47 -9.13
C ARG A 258 25.85 5.61 -8.31
N HIS A 259 25.97 4.28 -8.38
CA HIS A 259 25.07 3.40 -7.64
C HIS A 259 25.26 3.46 -6.12
N LEU A 260 26.47 3.69 -5.63
CA LEU A 260 26.74 3.95 -4.21
C LEU A 260 26.13 5.29 -3.77
N ASN A 261 26.25 6.33 -4.62
CA ASN A 261 25.73 7.68 -4.38
C ASN A 261 24.20 7.82 -4.47
N VAL A 262 23.50 6.96 -5.22
CA VAL A 262 22.02 7.01 -5.31
C VAL A 262 21.37 6.82 -3.93
N THR A 263 22.03 6.12 -3.00
CA THR A 263 21.56 5.99 -1.60
C THR A 263 21.61 7.32 -0.83
N GLN A 264 22.59 8.19 -1.11
CA GLN A 264 22.63 9.54 -0.52
C GLN A 264 21.66 10.50 -1.21
N LYS A 265 21.42 10.35 -2.52
CA LYS A 265 20.45 11.20 -3.24
C LYS A 265 18.98 10.87 -2.94
N GLU A 266 18.67 9.67 -2.43
CA GLU A 266 17.35 9.40 -1.85
C GLU A 266 17.09 10.24 -0.57
N ASP A 267 18.12 10.85 0.05
CA ASP A 267 18.01 11.81 1.16
C ASP A 267 18.00 13.29 0.73
N THR A 268 17.83 13.56 -0.57
CA THR A 268 16.92 14.66 -0.94
C THR A 268 15.49 14.12 -0.93
N LYS A 269 15.06 13.65 0.25
CA LYS A 269 13.65 13.73 0.62
C LYS A 269 13.35 15.21 0.66
N THR A 270 12.97 15.74 -0.50
CA THR A 270 12.09 16.89 -0.60
C THR A 270 11.03 16.66 0.47
N ASN A 271 11.11 17.52 1.48
CA ASN A 271 10.21 17.67 2.60
C ASN A 271 8.89 16.90 2.37
N LYS A 272 8.75 15.69 2.92
CA LYS A 272 7.57 14.82 2.68
C LYS A 272 6.26 15.47 3.15
N GLN A 273 6.35 16.53 3.95
CA GLN A 273 5.22 17.38 4.31
C GLN A 273 4.71 18.23 3.12
N GLU A 274 5.54 18.59 2.15
CA GLU A 274 5.17 19.61 1.15
C GLU A 274 4.32 19.09 -0.01
N ASN A 275 4.31 17.78 -0.31
CA ASN A 275 3.60 17.27 -1.48
C ASN A 275 2.53 16.20 -1.21
N MET A 276 1.91 16.21 -0.01
CA MET A 276 0.65 15.48 0.24
C MET A 276 -0.61 16.28 -0.13
N ARG A 277 -0.44 17.56 -0.50
CA ARG A 277 -1.52 18.41 -1.03
C ARG A 277 -2.27 17.80 -2.22
N PRO A 278 -1.60 17.16 -3.22
CA PRO A 278 -2.29 16.50 -4.32
C PRO A 278 -3.23 15.38 -3.85
N VAL A 279 -2.93 14.70 -2.74
CA VAL A 279 -3.77 13.63 -2.18
C VAL A 279 -5.10 14.19 -1.66
N LEU A 280 -5.06 15.31 -0.93
CA LEU A 280 -6.28 16.00 -0.45
C LEU A 280 -7.14 16.52 -1.62
N ILE A 281 -6.50 17.14 -2.62
CA ILE A 281 -7.19 17.63 -3.82
C ILE A 281 -7.80 16.46 -4.61
N THR A 282 -7.11 15.32 -4.68
CA THR A 282 -7.62 14.10 -5.32
C THR A 282 -8.86 13.59 -4.59
N GLY A 283 -8.84 13.54 -3.25
CA GLY A 283 -10.03 13.18 -2.45
C GLY A 283 -11.23 14.08 -2.74
N LEU A 284 -11.02 15.40 -2.83
CA LEU A 284 -12.06 16.37 -3.17
C LEU A 284 -12.60 16.19 -4.61
N ARG A 285 -11.74 15.92 -5.59
CA ARG A 285 -12.17 15.63 -6.97
C ARG A 285 -12.97 14.34 -7.06
N ILE A 286 -12.55 13.29 -6.35
CA ILE A 286 -13.28 12.01 -6.27
C ILE A 286 -14.71 12.26 -5.77
N LEU A 287 -14.89 13.04 -4.72
CA LEU A 287 -16.24 13.44 -4.28
C LEU A 287 -16.96 14.27 -5.34
N GLY A 288 -16.28 15.18 -6.02
CA GLY A 288 -16.85 15.98 -7.13
C GLY A 288 -17.50 15.12 -8.21
N THR A 289 -16.89 13.98 -8.58
CA THR A 289 -17.43 13.05 -9.59
C THR A 289 -18.78 12.45 -9.22
N THR A 290 -19.19 12.51 -7.95
CA THR A 290 -20.50 12.00 -7.49
C THR A 290 -21.69 12.89 -7.84
N SER A 291 -21.45 14.12 -8.31
CA SER A 291 -22.49 15.10 -8.66
C SER A 291 -23.56 14.55 -9.61
N ASN A 292 -23.15 13.92 -10.71
CA ASN A 292 -24.08 13.35 -11.70
C ASN A 292 -24.93 12.21 -11.13
N HIS A 293 -24.38 11.43 -10.18
CA HIS A 293 -25.12 10.36 -9.51
C HIS A 293 -26.18 10.92 -8.56
N PHE A 294 -25.87 11.99 -7.83
CA PHE A 294 -26.85 12.68 -7.00
C PHE A 294 -27.96 13.36 -7.83
N GLU A 295 -27.65 13.95 -8.99
CA GLU A 295 -28.67 14.47 -9.91
C GLU A 295 -29.62 13.38 -10.41
N THR A 296 -29.06 12.22 -10.74
CA THR A 296 -29.85 11.05 -11.14
C THR A 296 -30.75 10.58 -10.00
N CYS A 297 -30.25 10.58 -8.76
CA CYS A 297 -31.06 10.29 -7.57
C CYS A 297 -32.24 11.27 -7.41
N ILE A 298 -31.99 12.59 -7.49
CA ILE A 298 -33.06 13.61 -7.40
C ILE A 298 -34.11 13.36 -8.49
N THR A 299 -33.68 13.17 -9.74
CA THR A 299 -34.57 12.97 -10.88
C THR A 299 -35.48 11.75 -10.69
N LYS A 300 -34.91 10.64 -10.22
CA LYS A 300 -35.66 9.40 -9.93
C LYS A 300 -36.60 9.56 -8.74
N LEU A 301 -36.18 10.25 -7.68
CA LEU A 301 -37.01 10.51 -6.51
C LEU A 301 -38.20 11.40 -6.82
N MET A 302 -38.01 12.46 -7.62
CA MET A 302 -39.08 13.35 -8.07
C MET A 302 -40.09 12.59 -8.94
N ALA A 303 -39.61 11.74 -9.86
CA ALA A 303 -40.50 10.88 -10.64
C ALA A 303 -41.31 9.91 -9.76
N ASN A 304 -40.70 9.32 -8.73
CA ASN A 304 -41.40 8.45 -7.79
C ASN A 304 -42.44 9.21 -6.97
N GLN A 305 -42.09 10.42 -6.49
CA GLN A 305 -43.01 11.27 -5.75
C GLN A 305 -44.20 11.67 -6.61
N GLU A 306 -44.00 12.02 -7.88
CA GLU A 306 -45.08 12.35 -8.80
C GLU A 306 -46.05 11.17 -9.02
N VAL A 307 -45.52 9.94 -9.09
CA VAL A 307 -46.34 8.72 -9.18
C VAL A 307 -47.19 8.54 -7.92
N VAL A 308 -46.60 8.68 -6.73
CA VAL A 308 -47.33 8.60 -5.46
C VAL A 308 -48.36 9.72 -5.35
N TYR A 309 -48.00 10.93 -5.73
CA TYR A 309 -48.88 12.10 -5.70
C TYR A 309 -50.11 11.90 -6.60
N LYS A 310 -49.91 11.53 -7.87
CA LYS A 310 -50.99 11.28 -8.83
C LYS A 310 -51.92 10.14 -8.40
N SER A 311 -51.40 9.11 -7.74
CA SER A 311 -52.24 8.03 -7.21
C SER A 311 -53.15 8.44 -6.04
N ARG A 312 -52.81 9.54 -5.35
CA ARG A 312 -53.56 10.06 -4.18
C ARG A 312 -54.49 11.22 -4.56
N MET A 313 -54.45 11.71 -5.80
CA MET A 313 -55.33 12.79 -6.26
C MET A 313 -56.72 12.29 -6.65
N THR A 314 -57.76 12.93 -6.11
CA THR A 314 -59.16 12.76 -6.50
C THR A 314 -59.64 14.00 -7.26
N ILE A 315 -60.77 13.93 -7.98
CA ILE A 315 -61.36 15.08 -8.71
C ILE A 315 -61.55 16.29 -7.77
N PHE A 316 -61.94 16.06 -6.52
CA PHE A 316 -62.11 17.10 -5.50
C PHE A 316 -60.79 17.74 -5.04
N THR A 317 -59.68 16.99 -4.97
CA THR A 317 -58.38 17.55 -4.60
C THR A 317 -57.79 18.40 -5.72
N LYS A 318 -58.07 18.07 -6.99
CA LYS A 318 -57.71 18.91 -8.15
C LYS A 318 -58.45 20.26 -8.14
N LEU A 319 -59.73 20.26 -7.76
CA LEU A 319 -60.53 21.49 -7.60
C LEU A 319 -59.98 22.37 -6.47
N LEU A 320 -59.65 21.76 -5.32
CA LEU A 320 -59.09 22.48 -4.17
C LEU A 320 -57.71 23.10 -4.48
N GLU A 321 -56.89 22.43 -5.28
CA GLU A 321 -55.60 22.96 -5.73
C GLU A 321 -55.74 24.09 -6.75
N ALA A 322 -56.68 23.97 -7.70
CA ALA A 322 -56.96 25.05 -8.63
C ALA A 322 -57.41 26.33 -7.90
N LEU A 323 -58.23 26.17 -6.85
CA LEU A 323 -58.61 27.27 -5.97
C LEU A 323 -57.41 27.84 -5.20
N ARG A 324 -56.55 27.00 -4.60
CA ARG A 324 -55.34 27.48 -3.90
C ARG A 324 -54.37 28.25 -4.81
N ARG A 325 -54.20 27.80 -6.06
CA ARG A 325 -53.40 28.50 -7.07
C ARG A 325 -54.02 29.84 -7.46
N ALA A 326 -55.35 29.93 -7.56
CA ALA A 326 -56.06 31.19 -7.81
C ALA A 326 -55.94 32.19 -6.64
N PHE A 327 -55.71 31.72 -5.41
CA PHE A 327 -55.54 32.54 -4.20
C PHE A 327 -54.07 32.75 -3.77
N ASN A 328 -53.09 32.41 -4.62
CA ASN A 328 -51.65 32.61 -4.34
C ASN A 328 -51.16 32.00 -3.01
N MET A 329 -51.76 30.90 -2.57
CA MET A 329 -51.34 30.20 -1.35
C MET A 329 -50.14 29.28 -1.64
N ALA A 330 -49.15 29.26 -0.74
CA ALA A 330 -47.94 28.45 -0.89
C ALA A 330 -48.27 26.95 -1.01
N GLU A 331 -47.60 26.27 -1.96
CA GLU A 331 -47.80 24.84 -2.23
C GLU A 331 -47.38 24.01 -1.00
N LYS A 332 -48.16 22.95 -0.69
CA LYS A 332 -47.93 22.16 0.52
C LYS A 332 -46.66 21.32 0.35
N LYS A 333 -45.66 21.55 1.20
CA LYS A 333 -44.43 20.75 1.21
C LYS A 333 -44.73 19.28 1.55
N HIS A 334 -43.98 18.37 0.93
CA HIS A 334 -44.17 16.93 1.11
C HIS A 334 -43.36 16.41 2.29
N GLU A 335 -44.05 16.04 3.37
CA GLU A 335 -43.46 15.39 4.53
C GLU A 335 -43.50 13.87 4.38
N LEU A 336 -42.32 13.24 4.39
CA LEU A 336 -42.15 11.80 4.26
C LEU A 336 -41.55 11.24 5.55
N THR A 337 -42.19 10.24 6.14
CA THR A 337 -41.60 9.49 7.26
C THR A 337 -40.81 8.31 6.71
N ILE A 338 -39.49 8.39 6.77
CA ILE A 338 -38.59 7.32 6.34
C ILE A 338 -38.08 6.52 7.54
N SER A 339 -37.87 5.22 7.36
CA SER A 339 -37.19 4.39 8.34
C SER A 339 -35.72 4.29 7.95
N ILE A 340 -34.84 4.73 8.86
CA ILE A 340 -33.41 4.64 8.65
C ILE A 340 -32.82 3.63 9.61
N LYS A 341 -32.15 2.62 9.06
CA LYS A 341 -31.39 1.64 9.84
C LYS A 341 -30.05 2.24 10.24
N ASP A 342 -29.77 2.22 11.53
CA ASP A 342 -28.43 2.47 12.04
C ASP A 342 -27.56 1.23 11.80
N PRO A 343 -26.45 1.34 11.04
CA PRO A 343 -25.59 0.20 10.72
C PRO A 343 -24.87 -0.40 11.93
N ILE A 344 -24.75 0.31 13.06
CA ILE A 344 -24.03 -0.15 14.25
C ILE A 344 -24.99 -0.84 15.23
N SER A 345 -26.15 -0.22 15.50
CA SER A 345 -27.10 -0.73 16.49
C SER A 345 -28.20 -1.64 15.90
N ASN A 346 -28.30 -1.71 14.57
CA ASN A 346 -29.38 -2.39 13.83
C ASN A 346 -30.79 -1.87 14.20
N MET A 347 -30.88 -0.76 14.92
CA MET A 347 -32.12 -0.12 15.32
C MET A 347 -32.67 0.73 14.16
N GLN A 348 -33.99 0.69 13.97
CA GLN A 348 -34.70 1.51 13.00
C GLN A 348 -35.15 2.82 13.66
N LYS A 349 -34.61 3.94 13.19
CA LYS A 349 -35.07 5.27 13.59
C LYS A 349 -35.98 5.85 12.52
N LYS A 350 -37.17 6.31 12.91
CA LYS A 350 -38.07 7.05 12.01
C LYS A 350 -37.61 8.51 11.94
N GLU A 351 -37.50 9.05 10.74
CA GLU A 351 -37.12 10.43 10.48
C GLU A 351 -38.14 11.06 9.53
N ILE A 352 -38.60 12.28 9.85
CA ILE A 352 -39.50 13.05 9.01
C ILE A 352 -38.66 13.95 8.11
N ILE A 353 -38.87 13.85 6.80
CA ILE A 353 -38.13 14.60 5.80
C ILE A 353 -39.10 15.43 4.98
N VAL A 354 -38.79 16.72 4.89
CA VAL A 354 -39.43 17.63 3.94
C VAL A 354 -38.69 17.50 2.61
N LEU A 355 -39.35 16.94 1.59
CA LEU A 355 -38.71 16.52 0.35
C LEU A 355 -38.10 17.71 -0.41
N GLU A 356 -38.81 18.83 -0.48
CA GLU A 356 -38.37 20.04 -1.17
C GLU A 356 -37.10 20.61 -0.52
N ASP A 357 -37.09 20.72 0.81
CA ASP A 357 -35.93 21.24 1.56
C ASP A 357 -34.72 20.31 1.41
N PHE A 358 -34.96 18.99 1.36
CA PHE A 358 -33.91 18.01 1.11
C PHE A 358 -33.34 18.14 -0.30
N THR A 359 -34.18 18.19 -1.33
CA THR A 359 -33.74 18.29 -2.73
C THR A 359 -33.02 19.60 -3.01
N ASP A 360 -33.45 20.71 -2.39
CA ASP A 360 -32.79 22.02 -2.53
C ASP A 360 -31.38 22.01 -1.90
N ASN A 361 -31.24 21.39 -0.73
CA ASN A 361 -29.94 21.27 -0.07
C ASN A 361 -28.99 20.33 -0.84
N LEU A 362 -29.52 19.22 -1.37
CA LEU A 362 -28.75 18.32 -2.23
C LEU A 362 -28.35 19.01 -3.54
N ALA A 363 -29.24 19.79 -4.17
CA ALA A 363 -28.95 20.56 -5.37
C ALA A 363 -27.84 21.60 -5.15
N LYS A 364 -27.82 22.31 -4.01
CA LYS A 364 -26.70 23.20 -3.62
C LYS A 364 -25.39 22.42 -3.53
N THR A 365 -25.40 21.23 -2.94
CA THR A 365 -24.21 20.38 -2.81
C THR A 365 -23.72 19.87 -4.16
N ILE A 366 -24.65 19.45 -5.04
CA ILE A 366 -24.36 19.03 -6.41
C ILE A 366 -23.62 20.14 -7.18
N ARG A 367 -24.07 21.40 -7.08
CA ARG A 367 -23.40 22.54 -7.73
C ARG A 367 -21.95 22.63 -7.29
N ILE A 368 -21.68 22.57 -5.98
CA ILE A 368 -20.32 22.58 -5.44
C ILE A 368 -19.48 21.43 -6.00
N PHE A 369 -20.05 20.23 -6.05
CA PHE A 369 -19.34 19.04 -6.53
C PHE A 369 -19.04 19.09 -8.03
N LYS A 370 -19.93 19.68 -8.84
CA LYS A 370 -19.67 19.96 -10.25
C LYS A 370 -18.47 20.89 -10.42
N VAL A 371 -18.38 21.95 -9.60
CA VAL A 371 -17.20 22.83 -9.62
C VAL A 371 -15.95 22.02 -9.26
N LEU A 372 -15.98 21.23 -8.18
CA LEU A 372 -14.84 20.38 -7.76
C LEU A 372 -14.39 19.36 -8.83
N ALA A 373 -15.32 18.83 -9.62
CA ALA A 373 -15.01 17.89 -10.70
C ALA A 373 -14.46 18.57 -11.97
N SER A 374 -14.85 19.82 -12.23
CA SER A 374 -14.59 20.53 -13.49
C SER A 374 -13.13 20.88 -13.74
N GLY A 375 -12.27 20.89 -12.71
CA GLY A 375 -10.84 21.19 -12.86
C GLY A 375 -10.54 22.58 -13.45
N THR A 376 -11.48 23.52 -13.36
CA THR A 376 -11.34 24.88 -13.89
C THR A 376 -10.19 25.64 -13.23
N SER A 377 -9.53 26.53 -13.97
CA SER A 377 -8.38 27.33 -13.52
C SER A 377 -8.67 28.10 -12.22
N ASP A 378 -9.88 28.64 -12.09
CA ASP A 378 -10.29 29.47 -10.96
C ASP A 378 -10.51 28.64 -9.69
N LEU A 379 -11.10 27.44 -9.81
CA LEU A 379 -11.19 26.49 -8.70
C LEU A 379 -9.78 26.02 -8.31
N GLN A 380 -8.94 25.72 -9.30
CA GLN A 380 -7.58 25.26 -9.03
C GLN A 380 -6.76 26.34 -8.33
N GLN A 381 -6.90 27.62 -8.68
CA GLN A 381 -6.32 28.74 -7.94
C GLN A 381 -6.86 28.84 -6.51
N ARG A 382 -8.18 28.76 -6.30
CA ARG A 382 -8.77 28.78 -4.95
C ARG A 382 -8.28 27.62 -4.08
N LEU A 383 -8.28 26.40 -4.63
CA LEU A 383 -7.77 25.22 -3.97
C LEU A 383 -6.26 25.27 -3.75
N THR A 384 -5.51 26.06 -4.52
CA THR A 384 -4.05 26.28 -4.35
C THR A 384 -3.76 27.35 -3.29
N GLY A 385 -4.69 28.27 -3.03
CA GLY A 385 -4.59 29.27 -1.97
C GLY A 385 -4.92 28.77 -0.55
N MET A 386 -5.55 27.59 -0.40
CA MET A 386 -5.91 27.03 0.91
C MET A 386 -4.72 26.36 1.61
N SER A 387 -4.67 26.39 2.94
CA SER A 387 -3.71 25.57 3.70
C SER A 387 -4.08 24.07 3.65
N ASN A 388 -3.13 23.17 3.92
CA ASN A 388 -3.41 21.73 3.95
C ASN A 388 -4.45 21.36 5.03
N GLY A 389 -4.44 22.05 6.19
CA GLY A 389 -5.47 21.88 7.22
C GLY A 389 -6.86 22.27 6.72
N GLN A 390 -6.98 23.38 6.00
CA GLN A 390 -8.26 23.82 5.41
C GLN A 390 -8.77 22.84 4.34
N LEU A 391 -7.88 22.27 3.52
CA LEU A 391 -8.24 21.23 2.55
C LEU A 391 -8.72 19.94 3.23
N LEU A 392 -8.07 19.55 4.34
CA LEU A 392 -8.46 18.39 5.14
C LEU A 392 -9.83 18.59 5.79
N GLU A 393 -10.08 19.75 6.39
CA GLU A 393 -11.39 20.11 6.96
C GLU A 393 -12.50 20.07 5.91
N LEU A 394 -12.22 20.62 4.73
CA LEU A 394 -13.15 20.64 3.61
C LEU A 394 -13.47 19.21 3.13
N LEU A 395 -12.45 18.35 3.00
CA LEU A 395 -12.60 16.95 2.64
C LEU A 395 -13.43 16.19 3.69
N ASN A 396 -13.12 16.36 4.98
CA ASN A 396 -13.88 15.78 6.09
C ASN A 396 -15.35 16.20 6.05
N LYS A 397 -15.61 17.50 5.88
CA LYS A 397 -16.96 18.05 5.80
C LYS A 397 -17.77 17.38 4.69
N TYR A 398 -17.20 17.26 3.48
CA TYR A 398 -17.92 16.66 2.36
C TYR A 398 -18.09 15.15 2.48
N ILE A 399 -17.16 14.44 3.12
CA ILE A 399 -17.32 13.02 3.46
C ILE A 399 -18.53 12.82 4.39
N VAL A 400 -18.64 13.64 5.44
CA VAL A 400 -19.77 13.57 6.39
C VAL A 400 -21.09 13.89 5.68
N ILE A 401 -21.12 14.95 4.86
CA ILE A 401 -22.30 15.34 4.07
C ILE A 401 -22.74 14.21 3.13
N CYS A 402 -21.81 13.59 2.39
CA CYS A 402 -22.12 12.48 1.49
C CYS A 402 -22.70 11.27 2.23
N ASN A 403 -22.15 10.93 3.40
CA ASN A 403 -22.69 9.84 4.22
C ASN A 403 -24.11 10.16 4.73
N GLY A 404 -24.39 11.41 5.09
CA GLY A 404 -25.73 11.88 5.41
C GLY A 404 -26.70 11.68 4.24
N TYR A 405 -26.33 12.11 3.04
CA TYR A 405 -27.17 11.91 1.85
C TYR A 405 -27.36 10.42 1.50
N LEU A 406 -26.32 9.60 1.58
CA LEU A 406 -26.44 8.15 1.35
C LEU A 406 -27.46 7.50 2.29
N LYS A 407 -27.46 7.92 3.56
CA LYS A 407 -28.38 7.45 4.60
C LYS A 407 -29.82 7.86 4.28
N THR A 408 -30.05 9.15 4.01
CA THR A 408 -31.38 9.68 3.69
C THR A 408 -31.94 9.14 2.39
N LEU A 409 -31.14 9.13 1.31
CA LEU A 409 -31.54 8.61 0.01
C LEU A 409 -31.85 7.11 0.07
N GLY A 410 -31.09 6.33 0.86
CA GLY A 410 -31.39 4.93 1.10
C GLY A 410 -32.76 4.73 1.75
N GLY A 411 -33.08 5.51 2.79
CA GLY A 411 -34.39 5.47 3.43
C GLY A 411 -35.54 5.92 2.51
N LEU A 412 -35.30 6.89 1.62
CA LEU A 412 -36.26 7.30 0.60
C LEU A 412 -36.49 6.21 -0.47
N ASP A 413 -35.43 5.55 -0.94
CA ASP A 413 -35.53 4.42 -1.88
C ASP A 413 -36.37 3.28 -1.28
N ASP A 414 -36.14 2.96 0.00
CA ASP A 414 -36.92 1.96 0.73
C ASP A 414 -38.38 2.40 0.95
N TYR A 415 -38.62 3.69 1.26
CA TYR A 415 -39.97 4.26 1.39
C TYR A 415 -40.78 4.10 0.09
N TYR A 416 -40.24 4.53 -1.05
CA TYR A 416 -40.96 4.42 -2.32
C TYR A 416 -41.17 2.95 -2.75
N LYS A 417 -40.22 2.06 -2.43
CA LYS A 417 -40.35 0.62 -2.71
C LYS A 417 -41.31 -0.12 -1.77
N SER A 418 -41.59 0.41 -0.60
CA SER A 418 -42.54 -0.14 0.38
C SER A 418 -43.94 0.45 0.27
N THR A 419 -44.15 1.39 -0.67
CA THR A 419 -45.47 1.89 -1.05
C THR A 419 -46.29 0.80 -1.75
N ASP A 420 -47.59 1.03 -1.94
CA ASP A 420 -48.59 0.11 -2.52
C ASP A 420 -48.04 -0.82 -3.63
N VAL A 421 -48.38 -2.11 -3.54
CA VAL A 421 -47.92 -3.20 -4.41
C VAL A 421 -48.16 -2.88 -5.90
N ILE A 422 -49.25 -2.17 -6.21
CA ILE A 422 -49.62 -1.77 -7.57
C ILE A 422 -48.67 -0.70 -8.13
N LEU A 423 -48.15 0.19 -7.28
CA LEU A 423 -47.28 1.30 -7.68
C LEU A 423 -45.81 0.90 -7.73
N ARG A 424 -45.42 -0.17 -7.01
CA ARG A 424 -44.03 -0.66 -6.91
C ARG A 424 -43.38 -0.90 -8.28
N SER A 425 -44.11 -1.42 -9.27
CA SER A 425 -43.59 -1.68 -10.62
C SER A 425 -43.24 -0.42 -11.41
N LYS A 426 -43.75 0.75 -11.00
CA LYS A 426 -43.51 2.06 -11.61
C LYS A 426 -42.41 2.85 -10.91
N MET A 427 -41.93 2.38 -9.75
CA MET A 427 -40.91 3.07 -8.96
C MET A 427 -39.52 2.84 -9.53
N LYS A 428 -38.76 3.93 -9.69
CA LYS A 428 -37.36 3.90 -10.12
C LYS A 428 -36.45 3.75 -8.91
N GLY A 429 -35.63 2.69 -8.89
CA GLY A 429 -34.64 2.49 -7.84
C GLY A 429 -33.37 3.32 -8.04
N ILE A 430 -32.74 3.70 -6.92
CA ILE A 430 -31.49 4.49 -6.92
C ILE A 430 -30.27 3.72 -6.36
N LYS A 431 -30.41 2.41 -6.13
CA LYS A 431 -29.38 1.57 -5.48
C LYS A 431 -28.03 1.59 -6.21
N ILE A 432 -28.03 1.67 -7.54
CA ILE A 432 -26.80 1.70 -8.35
C ILE A 432 -26.03 3.00 -8.07
N GLU A 433 -26.73 4.14 -8.13
CA GLU A 433 -26.17 5.45 -7.84
C GLU A 433 -25.63 5.53 -6.40
N LEU A 434 -26.38 5.04 -5.42
CA LEU A 434 -25.94 4.99 -4.02
C LEU A 434 -24.68 4.14 -3.83
N THR A 435 -24.54 3.04 -4.58
CA THR A 435 -23.36 2.19 -4.52
C THR A 435 -22.13 2.92 -5.08
N THR A 436 -22.29 3.62 -6.21
CA THR A 436 -21.20 4.39 -6.82
C THR A 436 -20.76 5.56 -5.93
N VAL A 437 -21.71 6.29 -5.35
CA VAL A 437 -21.43 7.37 -4.38
C VAL A 437 -20.70 6.82 -3.15
N ARG A 438 -21.15 5.69 -2.59
CA ARG A 438 -20.50 5.04 -1.44
C ARG A 438 -19.05 4.66 -1.75
N ASN A 439 -18.78 4.12 -2.94
CA ASN A 439 -17.41 3.79 -3.37
C ASN A 439 -16.51 5.03 -3.49
N ALA A 440 -17.05 6.15 -4.00
CA ALA A 440 -16.33 7.41 -4.06
C ALA A 440 -16.01 7.96 -2.65
N VAL A 441 -16.95 7.85 -1.70
CA VAL A 441 -16.72 8.23 -0.29
C VAL A 441 -15.62 7.37 0.35
N ILE A 442 -15.60 6.06 0.10
CA ILE A 442 -14.55 5.17 0.59
C ILE A 442 -13.18 5.61 0.07
N LYS A 443 -13.07 5.88 -1.23
CA LYS A 443 -11.81 6.36 -1.84
C LYS A 443 -11.39 7.73 -1.31
N ALA A 444 -12.32 8.66 -1.12
CA ALA A 444 -12.03 9.96 -0.52
C ALA A 444 -11.55 9.82 0.95
N ASN A 445 -12.11 8.87 1.71
CA ASN A 445 -11.65 8.53 3.06
C ASN A 445 -10.24 7.91 3.07
N GLN A 446 -9.86 7.15 2.03
CA GLN A 446 -8.50 6.64 1.88
C GLN A 446 -7.50 7.79 1.70
N CYS A 447 -7.78 8.75 0.81
CA CYS A 447 -6.95 9.95 0.64
C CYS A 447 -6.79 10.74 1.96
N ARG A 448 -7.87 10.83 2.75
CA ARG A 448 -7.82 11.44 4.09
C ARG A 448 -6.90 10.67 5.05
N ALA A 449 -7.03 9.34 5.08
CA ALA A 449 -6.23 8.49 5.97
C ALA A 449 -4.74 8.51 5.58
N GLU A 450 -4.43 8.50 4.29
CA GLU A 450 -3.07 8.65 3.75
C GLU A 450 -2.43 9.96 4.18
N TYR A 451 -3.17 11.08 4.09
CA TYR A 451 -2.70 12.38 4.57
C TYR A 451 -2.41 12.35 6.08
N ASN A 452 -3.34 11.84 6.89
CA ASN A 452 -3.18 11.78 8.34
C ASN A 452 -2.00 10.88 8.76
N ALA A 453 -1.85 9.72 8.13
CA ALA A 453 -0.73 8.81 8.38
C ALA A 453 0.62 9.47 8.04
N SER A 454 0.69 10.24 6.95
CA SER A 454 1.89 10.99 6.59
C SER A 454 2.20 12.14 7.57
N VAL A 455 1.17 12.80 8.12
CA VAL A 455 1.34 13.85 9.14
C VAL A 455 1.82 13.25 10.46
N GLU A 456 1.28 12.10 10.86
CA GLU A 456 1.69 11.35 12.05
C GLU A 456 3.11 10.80 11.93
N GLU A 457 3.47 10.23 10.76
CA GLU A 457 4.84 9.79 10.45
C GLU A 457 5.82 10.98 10.56
N TYR A 458 5.46 12.16 10.05
CA TYR A 458 6.28 13.37 10.17
C TYR A 458 6.40 13.88 11.60
N SER A 459 5.30 13.89 12.36
CA SER A 459 5.30 14.28 13.79
C SER A 459 6.21 13.35 14.60
N ASN A 460 6.09 12.04 14.36
CA ASN A 460 6.92 11.04 15.02
C ASN A 460 8.41 11.20 14.64
N MET A 461 8.73 11.50 13.38
CA MET A 461 10.11 11.78 12.96
C MET A 461 10.67 13.08 13.59
N LYS A 462 9.83 14.10 13.80
CA LYS A 462 10.21 15.35 14.48
C LYS A 462 10.45 15.13 15.97
N GLU A 463 9.59 14.36 16.66
CA GLU A 463 9.77 13.99 18.07
C GLU A 463 11.02 13.13 18.30
N LEU A 464 11.38 12.29 17.32
CA LEU A 464 12.59 11.47 17.34
C LEU A 464 13.88 12.23 16.95
N GLY A 465 13.79 13.54 16.67
CA GLY A 465 14.94 14.38 16.32
C GLY A 465 15.57 14.07 14.96
N LEU A 466 14.84 13.41 14.06
CA LEU A 466 15.30 13.01 12.72
C LEU A 466 15.10 14.11 11.67
N ILE A 467 14.37 15.19 12.03
CA ILE A 467 14.08 16.36 11.19
C ILE A 467 14.19 17.61 12.07
N HIS A 468 14.94 18.62 11.63
CA HIS A 468 15.03 19.95 12.25
C HIS A 468 14.33 20.98 11.36
N ASP A 469 13.79 22.05 11.98
CA ASP A 469 13.02 23.10 11.30
C ASP A 469 13.78 23.81 10.18
#